data_AF-A0AA35RPP4-F1
#
_entry.id   AF-A0AA35RPP4-F1
#
_cell.length_a   1.000
_cell.length_b   1.000
_cell.length_c   1.000
_cell.angle_alpha   90.00
_cell.angle_beta   90.00
_cell.angle_gamma   90.00
#
_symmetry.space_group_name_H-M   'P 1'
#
loop_
_entity.id
_entity.type
_entity.pdbx_description
1 polymer ?
#
loop_
_entity_poly.entity_id
_entity_poly.type
_entity_poly.pdbx_seq_one_letter_code
_entity_poly.pdbx_strand_id
1 'polypeptide(L)'
;MQVPCIFDESYLFQDLPLSTTSFSVELLSASKRAYIKDSSIGRVTIQLSDMPNGQDDDKWHHLMTKGSRTAQGSLRLVANFKHEMIFPIEEYTSLKELLLSDNLTVIEALATVCKDHHAELACALIQIFCHYNRVLPIVNACLAKSIKKEENVATLFRASTLATMLMDQLMKLTAMDYLHSVLREPIQRIADLRDSCELDPSKLPRGTDLTPHLHLMEVQLQNILVSIFTSVDSCPLHLRYIFHCLQDRVVQKWPTDGTVRTRAVSGFLFLRLICPALINPLHFNLLSCNPSEASQRTLKLVAKAVQNLANLVEFKSKEPFMTSLNPFITRHRADMIKFIDNLSQGSNALQV
;
A
#
# COMPACT_ATOMS: atom_id res chain seq x y z
N MET A 1 2.92 21.18 -39.66
CA MET A 1 2.97 20.03 -38.74
C MET A 1 1.88 20.22 -37.70
N GLN A 2 0.83 19.39 -37.72
CA GLN A 2 -0.14 19.36 -36.62
C GLN A 2 0.54 18.68 -35.42
N VAL A 3 0.51 19.35 -34.27
CA VAL A 3 0.97 18.78 -33.00
C VAL A 3 0.00 17.64 -32.63
N PRO A 4 0.48 16.41 -32.35
CA PRO A 4 -0.39 15.35 -31.89
C PRO A 4 -1.01 15.75 -30.55
N CYS A 5 -2.33 15.72 -30.44
CA CYS A 5 -3.00 15.78 -29.14
C CYS A 5 -2.66 14.48 -28.39
N ILE A 6 -1.96 14.60 -27.27
CA ILE A 6 -1.63 13.47 -26.39
C ILE A 6 -2.71 13.42 -25.30
N PHE A 7 -3.48 12.34 -25.29
CA PHE A 7 -4.39 11.98 -24.20
C PHE A 7 -3.78 10.75 -23.51
N ASP A 8 -3.53 10.85 -22.20
CA ASP A 8 -2.93 9.78 -21.39
C ASP A 8 -3.96 9.32 -20.35
N GLU A 9 -4.93 8.54 -20.82
CA GLU A 9 -6.02 8.00 -20.01
C GLU A 9 -6.00 6.47 -20.06
N SER A 10 -6.18 5.82 -18.91
CA SER A 10 -6.23 4.36 -18.80
C SER A 10 -7.54 3.91 -18.18
N TYR A 11 -8.08 2.82 -18.71
CA TYR A 11 -9.37 2.26 -18.33
C TYR A 11 -9.22 0.75 -18.09
N LEU A 12 -9.79 0.25 -16.99
CA LEU A 12 -9.82 -1.18 -16.65
C LEU A 12 -11.26 -1.62 -16.48
N PHE A 13 -11.67 -2.65 -17.23
CA PHE A 13 -12.98 -3.28 -17.12
C PHE A 13 -12.78 -4.74 -16.73
N GLN A 14 -13.46 -5.18 -15.68
CA GLN A 14 -13.44 -6.57 -15.20
C GLN A 14 -14.83 -7.20 -15.37
N ASP A 15 -14.89 -8.53 -15.40
CA ASP A 15 -16.14 -9.31 -15.48
C ASP A 15 -17.05 -8.91 -16.64
N LEU A 16 -16.46 -8.73 -17.83
CA LEU A 16 -17.21 -8.44 -19.04
C LEU A 16 -18.23 -9.57 -19.32
N PRO A 17 -19.49 -9.23 -19.68
CA PRO A 17 -20.45 -10.23 -20.09
C PRO A 17 -19.90 -11.09 -21.24
N LEU A 18 -20.18 -12.40 -21.23
CA LEU A 18 -19.73 -13.33 -22.28
C LEU A 18 -20.21 -12.94 -23.69
N SER A 19 -21.27 -12.14 -23.78
CA SER A 19 -21.78 -11.58 -25.04
C SER A 19 -20.94 -10.43 -25.59
N THR A 20 -19.94 -9.94 -24.85
CA THR A 20 -19.08 -8.85 -25.27
C THR A 20 -18.08 -9.38 -26.29
N THR A 21 -18.20 -8.95 -27.53
CA THR A 21 -17.32 -9.37 -28.63
C THR A 21 -16.37 -8.28 -29.08
N SER A 22 -16.62 -7.03 -28.72
CA SER A 22 -15.83 -5.86 -29.13
C SER A 22 -15.93 -4.74 -28.11
N PHE A 23 -14.99 -3.81 -28.17
CA PHE A 23 -15.11 -2.49 -27.55
C PHE A 23 -14.93 -1.41 -28.61
N SER A 24 -15.41 -0.20 -28.31
CA SER A 24 -15.26 0.95 -29.20
C SER A 24 -14.78 2.17 -28.45
N VAL A 25 -13.86 2.91 -29.07
CA VAL A 25 -13.43 4.23 -28.59
C VAL A 25 -13.97 5.27 -29.58
N GLU A 26 -14.72 6.23 -29.07
CA GLU A 26 -15.34 7.29 -29.86
C GLU A 26 -14.80 8.65 -29.40
N LEU A 27 -14.19 9.38 -30.33
CA LEU A 27 -13.68 10.72 -30.08
C LEU A 27 -14.80 11.73 -30.34
N LEU A 28 -15.13 12.52 -29.32
CA LEU A 28 -16.15 13.55 -29.39
C LEU A 28 -15.51 14.94 -29.38
N SER A 29 -16.03 15.87 -30.18
CA SER A 29 -15.72 17.28 -30.10
C SER A 29 -16.64 17.93 -29.08
N ALA A 30 -16.05 18.39 -27.98
CA ALA A 30 -16.78 19.07 -26.91
C ALA A 30 -17.40 20.38 -27.41
N SER A 31 -18.71 20.54 -27.22
CA SER A 31 -19.37 21.79 -27.57
C SER A 31 -19.06 22.90 -26.58
N LYS A 32 -18.82 24.13 -27.09
CA LYS A 32 -18.58 25.32 -26.25
C LYS A 32 -19.80 25.76 -25.44
N ARG A 33 -20.98 25.16 -25.65
CA ARG A 33 -22.22 25.51 -24.97
C ARG A 33 -22.83 24.24 -24.35
N ALA A 34 -23.06 24.27 -23.03
CA ALA A 34 -23.51 23.11 -22.25
C ALA A 34 -24.84 22.47 -22.71
N TYR A 35 -25.67 23.18 -23.48
CA TYR A 35 -26.95 22.66 -24.00
C TYR A 35 -26.84 21.99 -25.38
N ILE A 36 -25.68 22.04 -26.03
CA ILE A 36 -25.44 21.43 -27.34
C ILE A 36 -24.69 20.12 -27.12
N LYS A 37 -25.21 19.01 -27.68
CA LYS A 37 -24.54 17.72 -27.62
C LYS A 37 -23.21 17.75 -28.37
N ASP A 38 -22.23 17.07 -27.81
CA ASP A 38 -20.92 16.87 -28.44
C ASP A 38 -21.06 16.14 -29.78
N SER A 39 -20.21 16.50 -30.74
CA SER A 39 -20.24 15.92 -32.09
C SER A 39 -19.20 14.82 -32.24
N SER A 40 -19.59 13.67 -32.79
CA SER A 40 -18.65 12.57 -33.05
C SER A 40 -17.68 12.92 -34.16
N ILE A 41 -16.38 12.94 -33.84
CA ILE A 41 -15.29 13.09 -34.80
C ILE A 41 -15.04 11.75 -35.52
N GLY A 42 -15.02 10.66 -34.77
CA GLY A 42 -14.86 9.32 -35.32
C GLY A 42 -14.79 8.25 -34.23
N ARG A 43 -14.97 7.01 -34.67
CA ARG A 43 -14.99 5.82 -33.80
C ARG A 43 -14.03 4.79 -34.35
N VAL A 44 -13.34 4.09 -33.45
CA VAL A 44 -12.67 2.82 -33.71
C VAL A 44 -13.40 1.73 -32.94
N THR A 45 -13.59 0.57 -33.57
CA THR A 45 -14.15 -0.62 -32.93
C THR A 45 -13.14 -1.75 -33.10
N ILE A 46 -12.76 -2.38 -31.99
CA ILE A 46 -11.80 -3.48 -31.96
C ILE A 46 -12.55 -4.74 -31.51
N GLN A 47 -12.42 -5.81 -32.30
CA GLN A 47 -12.96 -7.12 -31.94
C GLN A 47 -12.03 -7.78 -30.92
N LEU A 48 -12.59 -8.29 -29.83
CA LEU A 48 -11.83 -8.98 -28.79
C LEU A 48 -11.23 -10.30 -29.29
N SER A 49 -11.84 -10.92 -30.30
CA SER A 49 -11.31 -12.13 -30.97
C SER A 49 -9.97 -11.90 -31.67
N ASP A 50 -9.69 -10.66 -32.06
CA ASP A 50 -8.49 -10.32 -32.85
C ASP A 50 -7.31 -9.96 -31.92
N MET A 51 -7.56 -9.87 -30.62
CA MET A 51 -6.56 -9.52 -29.63
C MET A 51 -5.86 -10.75 -29.05
N PRO A 52 -4.54 -10.67 -28.82
CA PRO A 52 -3.82 -11.75 -28.15
C PRO A 52 -4.25 -11.85 -26.68
N ASN A 53 -4.53 -13.06 -26.22
CA ASN A 53 -5.02 -13.28 -24.86
C ASN A 53 -3.97 -12.88 -23.81
N GLY A 54 -4.29 -11.87 -23.00
CA GLY A 54 -3.48 -11.36 -21.89
C GLY A 54 -2.22 -10.59 -22.30
N GLN A 55 -2.05 -10.23 -23.58
CA GLN A 55 -0.90 -9.47 -24.06
C GLN A 55 -1.31 -8.07 -24.52
N ASP A 56 -0.39 -7.12 -24.38
CA ASP A 56 -0.60 -5.75 -24.83
C ASP A 56 -0.58 -5.68 -26.36
N ASP A 57 -1.63 -5.13 -26.93
CA ASP A 57 -1.73 -4.79 -28.35
C ASP A 57 -1.63 -3.26 -28.52
N ASP A 58 -0.43 -2.80 -28.92
CA ASP A 58 -0.12 -1.38 -29.15
C ASP A 58 -0.10 -1.07 -30.65
N LYS A 59 -1.19 -0.46 -31.15
CA LYS A 59 -1.39 -0.21 -32.59
C LYS A 59 -2.02 1.15 -32.86
N TRP A 60 -1.73 1.67 -34.06
CA TRP A 60 -2.46 2.80 -34.64
C TRP A 60 -3.73 2.32 -35.33
N HIS A 61 -4.85 2.91 -34.96
CA HIS A 61 -6.15 2.66 -35.57
C HIS A 61 -6.67 3.92 -36.26
N HIS A 62 -7.33 3.74 -37.41
CA HIS A 62 -7.92 4.85 -38.14
C HIS A 62 -9.33 5.15 -37.60
N LEU A 63 -9.61 6.44 -37.36
CA LEU A 63 -10.92 6.90 -36.88
C LEU A 63 -11.91 6.96 -38.06
N MET A 64 -12.99 6.19 -37.94
CA MET A 64 -14.04 6.11 -38.96
C MET A 64 -15.28 6.88 -38.51
N THR A 65 -15.86 7.68 -39.39
CA THR A 65 -17.12 8.38 -39.14
C THR A 65 -18.28 7.60 -39.74
N LYS A 66 -19.43 7.58 -39.06
CA LYS A 66 -20.64 6.93 -39.60
C LYS A 66 -20.98 7.48 -40.99
N GLY A 67 -20.96 6.61 -41.99
CA GLY A 67 -21.33 6.95 -43.37
C GLY A 67 -20.19 7.47 -44.27
N SER A 68 -18.96 7.62 -43.76
CA SER A 68 -17.80 8.02 -44.56
C SER A 68 -16.78 6.88 -44.70
N ARG A 69 -16.22 6.71 -45.90
CA ARG A 69 -15.12 5.77 -46.19
C ARG A 69 -13.74 6.38 -45.97
N THR A 70 -13.65 7.68 -45.69
CA THR A 70 -12.38 8.39 -45.48
C THR A 70 -12.10 8.56 -43.99
N ALA A 71 -10.94 8.07 -43.54
CA ALA A 71 -10.48 8.25 -42.17
C ALA A 71 -10.33 9.75 -41.83
N GLN A 72 -10.84 10.17 -40.67
CA GLN A 72 -10.74 11.56 -40.18
C GLN A 72 -9.47 11.81 -39.34
N GLY A 73 -8.70 10.77 -39.07
CA GLY A 73 -7.49 10.80 -38.24
C GLY A 73 -7.11 9.41 -37.77
N SER A 74 -6.11 9.35 -36.89
CA SER A 74 -5.64 8.09 -36.30
C SER A 74 -5.50 8.23 -34.79
N LEU A 75 -5.78 7.14 -34.08
CA LEU A 75 -5.68 6.99 -32.63
C LEU A 75 -4.74 5.83 -32.33
N ARG A 76 -3.72 6.05 -31.48
CA ARG A 76 -2.89 4.97 -30.97
C ARG A 76 -3.56 4.41 -29.72
N LEU A 77 -3.82 3.11 -29.70
CA LEU A 77 -4.40 2.41 -28.56
C LEU A 77 -3.43 1.34 -28.09
N VAL A 78 -3.27 1.25 -26.78
CA VAL A 78 -2.66 0.10 -26.11
C VAL A 78 -3.79 -0.61 -25.38
N ALA A 79 -4.13 -1.81 -25.81
CA ALA A 79 -5.22 -2.57 -25.23
C ALA A 79 -4.75 -3.98 -24.82
N ASN A 80 -5.20 -4.45 -23.65
CA ASN A 80 -4.94 -5.80 -23.16
C ASN A 80 -6.29 -6.48 -22.92
N PHE A 81 -6.52 -7.63 -23.55
CA PHE A 81 -7.74 -8.41 -23.34
C PHE A 81 -7.38 -9.78 -22.80
N LYS A 82 -7.91 -10.12 -21.62
CA LYS A 82 -7.70 -11.41 -20.95
C LYS A 82 -9.02 -12.17 -20.86
N HIS A 83 -9.14 -13.23 -21.65
CA HIS A 83 -10.19 -14.22 -21.54
C HIS A 83 -9.74 -15.35 -20.59
N GLU A 84 -10.44 -15.48 -19.47
CA GLU A 84 -10.21 -16.52 -18.47
C GLU A 84 -11.46 -17.39 -18.34
N MET A 85 -11.29 -18.71 -18.39
CA MET A 85 -12.36 -19.65 -18.09
C MET A 85 -12.29 -20.03 -16.61
N ILE A 86 -13.36 -19.73 -15.88
CA ILE A 86 -13.53 -20.15 -14.49
C ILE A 86 -14.42 -21.39 -14.50
N PHE A 87 -13.89 -22.51 -14.01
CA PHE A 87 -14.65 -23.76 -13.92
C PHE A 87 -15.68 -23.71 -12.77
N PRO A 88 -16.64 -24.64 -12.73
CA PRO A 88 -17.45 -24.86 -11.53
C PRO A 88 -16.58 -25.10 -10.30
N ILE A 89 -17.05 -24.67 -9.11
CA ILE A 89 -16.26 -24.68 -7.88
C ILE A 89 -15.80 -26.11 -7.49
N GLU A 90 -16.56 -27.11 -7.90
CA GLU A 90 -16.31 -28.53 -7.66
C GLU A 90 -14.97 -28.99 -8.28
N GLU A 91 -14.61 -28.44 -9.44
CA GLU A 91 -13.36 -28.76 -10.15
C GLU A 91 -12.12 -28.27 -9.39
N TYR A 92 -12.28 -27.30 -8.49
CA TYR A 92 -11.20 -26.76 -7.66
C TYR A 92 -11.07 -27.45 -6.29
N THR A 93 -11.90 -28.46 -5.99
CA THR A 93 -11.97 -29.09 -4.67
C THR A 93 -10.63 -29.67 -4.23
N SER A 94 -9.96 -30.43 -5.10
CA SER A 94 -8.67 -31.05 -4.77
C SER A 94 -7.57 -30.01 -4.54
N LEU A 95 -7.54 -28.93 -5.34
CA LEU A 95 -6.59 -27.84 -5.15
C LEU A 95 -6.86 -27.10 -3.83
N LYS A 96 -8.13 -26.81 -3.52
CA LYS A 96 -8.55 -26.21 -2.26
C LYS A 96 -8.07 -27.05 -1.07
N GLU A 97 -8.31 -28.37 -1.09
CA GLU A 97 -7.89 -29.26 0.00
C GLU A 97 -6.38 -29.29 0.19
N LEU A 98 -5.61 -29.28 -0.90
CA LEU A 98 -4.14 -29.19 -0.85
C LEU A 98 -3.69 -27.85 -0.23
N LEU A 99 -4.28 -26.74 -0.65
CA LEU A 99 -3.95 -25.40 -0.14
C LEU A 99 -4.32 -25.24 1.34
N LEU A 100 -5.45 -25.80 1.78
CA LEU A 100 -5.95 -25.70 3.15
C LEU A 100 -5.41 -26.78 4.09
N SER A 101 -4.53 -27.65 3.62
CA SER A 101 -3.90 -28.67 4.45
C SER A 101 -3.12 -28.03 5.61
N ASP A 102 -3.11 -28.70 6.77
CA ASP A 102 -2.52 -28.13 8.00
C ASP A 102 -0.98 -28.01 7.94
N ASN A 103 -0.36 -28.58 6.90
CA ASN A 103 1.09 -28.46 6.67
C ASN A 103 1.37 -27.36 5.64
N LEU A 104 2.43 -26.58 5.87
CA LEU A 104 2.81 -25.48 4.98
C LEU A 104 3.47 -25.93 3.66
N THR A 105 3.52 -27.24 3.37
CA THR A 105 4.33 -27.79 2.26
C THR A 105 3.93 -27.20 0.91
N VAL A 106 2.63 -27.16 0.61
CA VAL A 106 2.13 -26.62 -0.66
C VAL A 106 2.38 -25.12 -0.75
N ILE A 107 2.11 -24.39 0.34
CA ILE A 107 2.34 -22.95 0.42
C ILE A 107 3.82 -22.60 0.23
N GLU A 108 4.72 -23.43 0.74
CA GLU A 108 6.17 -23.25 0.58
C GLU A 108 6.67 -23.58 -0.82
N ALA A 109 6.12 -24.63 -1.44
CA ALA A 109 6.40 -24.95 -2.82
C ALA A 109 5.97 -23.77 -3.72
N LEU A 110 4.77 -23.23 -3.51
CA LEU A 110 4.28 -22.04 -4.21
C LEU A 110 5.15 -20.81 -3.93
N ALA A 111 5.54 -20.57 -2.68
CA ALA A 111 6.46 -19.48 -2.33
C ALA A 111 7.80 -19.57 -3.08
N THR A 112 8.28 -20.80 -3.31
CA THR A 112 9.56 -21.04 -3.99
C THR A 112 9.45 -20.85 -5.48
N VAL A 113 8.39 -21.37 -6.09
CA VAL A 113 8.16 -21.29 -7.55
C VAL A 113 7.74 -19.88 -7.97
N CYS A 114 6.93 -19.19 -7.16
CA CYS A 114 6.40 -17.85 -7.44
C CYS A 114 7.24 -16.73 -6.83
N LYS A 115 8.56 -16.89 -6.72
CA LYS A 115 9.46 -15.93 -6.05
C LYS A 115 9.34 -14.49 -6.55
N ASP A 116 9.07 -14.30 -7.84
CA ASP A 116 8.95 -12.99 -8.49
C ASP A 116 7.50 -12.45 -8.46
N HIS A 117 6.56 -13.23 -7.95
CA HIS A 117 5.12 -12.94 -7.90
C HIS A 117 4.53 -13.17 -6.49
N HIS A 118 5.32 -12.89 -5.44
CA HIS A 118 4.86 -13.07 -4.04
C HIS A 118 3.68 -12.15 -3.70
N ALA A 119 3.57 -10.98 -4.32
CA ALA A 119 2.49 -10.04 -4.03
C ALA A 119 1.14 -10.56 -4.53
N GLU A 120 1.10 -11.09 -5.75
CA GLU A 120 -0.06 -11.70 -6.40
C GLU A 120 -0.45 -13.00 -5.70
N LEU A 121 0.54 -13.85 -5.39
CA LEU A 121 0.31 -15.09 -4.63
C LEU A 121 -0.26 -14.77 -3.24
N ALA A 122 0.30 -13.81 -2.52
CA ALA A 122 -0.21 -13.42 -1.20
C ALA A 122 -1.65 -12.90 -1.28
N CYS A 123 -1.98 -12.11 -2.31
CA CYS A 123 -3.34 -11.61 -2.52
C CYS A 123 -4.34 -12.77 -2.69
N ALA A 124 -4.04 -13.71 -3.59
CA ALA A 124 -4.87 -14.88 -3.84
C ALA A 124 -5.02 -15.76 -2.59
N LEU A 125 -3.92 -16.03 -1.88
CA LEU A 125 -3.95 -16.84 -0.66
C LEU A 125 -4.78 -16.16 0.44
N ILE A 126 -4.60 -14.87 0.70
CA ILE A 126 -5.40 -14.16 1.71
C ILE A 126 -6.89 -14.26 1.38
N GLN A 127 -7.31 -14.08 0.12
CA GLN A 127 -8.71 -14.22 -0.28
C GLN A 127 -9.26 -15.63 0.00
N ILE A 128 -8.52 -16.67 -0.40
CA ILE A 128 -8.90 -18.07 -0.18
C ILE A 128 -8.99 -18.36 1.33
N PHE A 129 -7.95 -18.06 2.09
CA PHE A 129 -7.92 -18.37 3.52
C PHE A 129 -8.91 -17.53 4.33
N CYS A 130 -9.24 -16.30 3.90
CA CYS A 130 -10.34 -15.52 4.49
C CYS A 130 -11.69 -16.21 4.24
N HIS A 131 -11.97 -16.64 3.01
CA HIS A 131 -13.21 -17.33 2.66
C HIS A 131 -13.45 -18.58 3.53
N TYR A 132 -12.39 -19.33 3.84
CA TYR A 132 -12.45 -20.53 4.67
C TYR A 132 -12.17 -20.28 6.17
N ASN A 133 -12.16 -19.02 6.64
CA ASN A 133 -11.90 -18.65 8.04
C ASN A 133 -10.58 -19.19 8.62
N ARG A 134 -9.56 -19.38 7.77
CA ARG A 134 -8.23 -19.90 8.13
C ARG A 134 -7.10 -18.87 7.94
N VAL A 135 -7.43 -17.59 7.77
CA VAL A 135 -6.44 -16.52 7.54
C VAL A 135 -5.48 -16.29 8.71
N LEU A 136 -5.98 -16.30 9.96
CA LEU A 136 -5.12 -16.10 11.13
C LEU A 136 -4.12 -17.26 11.34
N PRO A 137 -4.55 -18.54 11.29
CA PRO A 137 -3.63 -19.67 11.36
C PRO A 137 -2.53 -19.63 10.31
N ILE A 138 -2.86 -19.40 9.03
CA ILE A 138 -1.86 -19.45 7.95
C ILE A 138 -0.83 -18.32 8.08
N VAL A 139 -1.28 -17.10 8.34
CA VAL A 139 -0.38 -15.93 8.48
C VAL A 139 0.55 -16.14 9.67
N ASN A 140 0.02 -16.58 10.82
CA ASN A 140 0.84 -16.88 11.99
C ASN A 140 1.83 -18.02 11.73
N ALA A 141 1.44 -19.08 11.03
CA ALA A 141 2.32 -20.20 10.72
C ALA A 141 3.49 -19.77 9.81
N CYS A 142 3.19 -19.00 8.75
CA CYS A 142 4.23 -18.44 7.86
C CYS A 142 5.17 -17.50 8.61
N LEU A 143 4.65 -16.58 9.42
CA LEU A 143 5.45 -15.66 10.23
C LEU A 143 6.31 -16.40 11.26
N ALA A 144 5.77 -17.42 11.92
CA ALA A 144 6.51 -18.26 12.86
C ALA A 144 7.68 -18.96 12.17
N LYS A 145 7.47 -19.47 10.94
CA LYS A 145 8.55 -20.09 10.17
C LYS A 145 9.61 -19.07 9.75
N SER A 146 9.21 -17.87 9.33
CA SER A 146 10.15 -16.78 9.02
C SER A 146 10.98 -16.38 10.25
N ILE A 147 10.36 -16.25 11.43
CA ILE A 147 11.08 -16.00 12.68
C ILE A 147 12.08 -17.11 12.96
N LYS A 148 11.68 -18.39 12.83
CA LYS A 148 12.57 -19.54 13.07
C LYS A 148 13.79 -19.54 12.14
N LYS A 149 13.65 -19.11 10.88
CA LYS A 149 14.74 -19.04 9.90
C LYS A 149 15.67 -17.82 10.07
N GLU A 150 15.17 -16.70 10.58
CA GLU A 150 15.97 -15.46 10.69
C GLU A 150 17.05 -15.59 11.78
N GLU A 151 18.30 -15.27 11.47
CA GLU A 151 19.39 -15.35 12.47
C GLU A 151 19.65 -14.00 13.13
N ASN A 152 19.41 -12.90 12.39
CA ASN A 152 19.75 -11.56 12.83
C ASN A 152 18.50 -10.72 13.07
N VAL A 153 18.35 -10.24 14.31
CA VAL A 153 17.24 -9.38 14.71
C VAL A 153 17.17 -8.09 13.87
N ALA A 154 18.31 -7.60 13.37
CA ALA A 154 18.35 -6.39 12.56
C ALA A 154 17.66 -6.55 11.18
N THR A 155 17.64 -7.77 10.63
CA THR A 155 17.05 -8.10 9.31
C THR A 155 15.63 -8.64 9.39
N LEU A 156 15.15 -8.94 10.60
CA LEU A 156 13.82 -9.47 10.86
C LEU A 156 12.72 -8.68 10.12
N PHE A 157 12.01 -9.38 9.23
CA PHE A 157 10.91 -8.86 8.39
C PHE A 157 11.25 -7.67 7.47
N ARG A 158 12.54 -7.41 7.21
CA ARG A 158 12.94 -6.37 6.23
C ARG A 158 12.81 -6.83 4.78
N ALA A 159 13.00 -8.13 4.51
CA ALA A 159 12.89 -8.67 3.17
C ALA A 159 11.43 -8.79 2.73
N SER A 160 11.17 -8.65 1.42
CA SER A 160 9.89 -8.97 0.81
C SER A 160 9.79 -10.48 0.59
N THR A 161 9.22 -11.17 1.58
CA THR A 161 8.96 -12.61 1.55
C THR A 161 7.45 -12.87 1.48
N LEU A 162 7.04 -14.09 1.10
CA LEU A 162 5.62 -14.46 1.14
C LEU A 162 4.98 -14.19 2.51
N ALA A 163 5.65 -14.50 3.61
CA ALA A 163 5.12 -14.25 4.96
C ALA A 163 4.85 -12.75 5.21
N THR A 164 5.76 -11.88 4.79
CA THR A 164 5.56 -10.44 4.91
C THR A 164 4.50 -9.90 3.96
N MET A 165 4.40 -10.45 2.74
CA MET A 165 3.38 -10.07 1.76
C MET A 165 1.98 -10.50 2.21
N LEU A 166 1.85 -11.68 2.81
CA LEU A 166 0.58 -12.13 3.43
C LEU A 166 0.12 -11.16 4.51
N MET A 167 1.05 -10.71 5.36
CA MET A 167 0.74 -9.71 6.39
C MET A 167 0.35 -8.36 5.76
N ASP A 168 1.05 -7.92 4.71
CA ASP A 168 0.72 -6.68 3.99
C ASP A 168 -0.69 -6.72 3.38
N GLN A 169 -1.06 -7.85 2.77
CA GLN A 169 -2.41 -8.04 2.21
C GLN A 169 -3.49 -8.11 3.29
N LEU A 170 -3.21 -8.77 4.43
CA LEU A 170 -4.14 -8.79 5.56
C LEU A 170 -4.35 -7.39 6.17
N MET A 171 -3.27 -6.59 6.32
CA MET A 171 -3.38 -5.21 6.78
C MET A 171 -4.17 -4.35 5.79
N LYS A 172 -3.95 -4.50 4.48
CA LYS A 172 -4.76 -3.81 3.46
C LYS A 172 -6.24 -4.19 3.53
N LEU A 173 -6.55 -5.45 3.84
CA LEU A 173 -7.94 -5.91 3.94
C LEU A 173 -8.65 -5.40 5.19
N THR A 174 -7.94 -5.30 6.32
CA THR A 174 -8.58 -5.13 7.64
C THR A 174 -8.28 -3.79 8.31
N ALA A 175 -7.20 -3.12 7.95
CA ALA A 175 -6.69 -1.95 8.67
C ALA A 175 -7.06 -0.62 8.04
N MET A 176 -7.76 -0.57 6.91
CA MET A 176 -7.98 0.69 6.19
C MET A 176 -8.82 1.68 6.98
N ASP A 177 -9.91 1.23 7.61
CA ASP A 177 -10.74 2.10 8.46
C ASP A 177 -9.96 2.60 9.68
N TYR A 178 -9.15 1.72 10.28
CA TYR A 178 -8.22 2.08 11.36
C TYR A 178 -7.18 3.11 10.90
N LEU A 179 -6.60 2.92 9.72
CA LEU A 179 -5.61 3.84 9.16
C LEU A 179 -6.22 5.21 8.89
N HIS A 180 -7.46 5.23 8.37
CA HIS A 180 -8.20 6.47 8.11
C HIS A 180 -8.55 7.20 9.39
N SER A 181 -9.04 6.50 10.43
CA SER A 181 -9.36 7.12 11.71
C SER A 181 -8.12 7.70 12.41
N VAL A 182 -6.95 7.12 12.18
CA VAL A 182 -5.69 7.55 12.80
C VAL A 182 -5.00 8.67 12.01
N LEU A 183 -4.92 8.56 10.68
CA LEU A 183 -4.03 9.42 9.90
C LEU A 183 -4.73 10.47 9.04
N ARG A 184 -6.03 10.34 8.73
CA ARG A 184 -6.70 11.26 7.80
C ARG A 184 -6.60 12.70 8.25
N GLU A 185 -6.98 12.97 9.51
CA GLU A 185 -7.02 14.33 10.03
C GLU A 185 -5.60 14.95 10.19
N PRO A 186 -4.60 14.25 10.78
CA PRO A 186 -3.25 14.80 10.85
C PRO A 186 -2.59 15.01 9.48
N ILE A 187 -2.83 14.13 8.50
CA ILE A 187 -2.31 14.29 7.14
C ILE A 187 -2.98 15.48 6.45
N GLN A 188 -4.29 15.65 6.62
CA GLN A 188 -5.01 16.80 6.05
C GLN A 188 -4.45 18.12 6.61
N ARG A 189 -4.19 18.20 7.91
CA ARG A 189 -3.54 19.38 8.52
C ARG A 189 -2.20 19.69 7.86
N ILE A 190 -1.37 18.69 7.58
CA ILE A 190 -0.08 18.86 6.91
C ILE A 190 -0.26 19.27 5.44
N ALA A 191 -1.26 18.72 4.76
CA ALA A 191 -1.59 19.08 3.38
C ALA A 191 -2.01 20.56 3.27
N ASP A 192 -2.70 21.09 4.28
CA ASP A 192 -3.17 22.48 4.33
C ASP A 192 -2.14 23.47 4.88
N LEU A 193 -0.94 23.00 5.28
CA LEU A 193 0.14 23.88 5.75
C LEU A 193 0.60 24.84 4.66
N ARG A 194 0.71 26.12 5.03
CA ARG A 194 1.31 27.16 4.19
C ARG A 194 2.81 27.31 4.43
N ASP A 195 3.24 27.04 5.66
CA ASP A 195 4.63 27.17 6.10
C ASP A 195 5.42 25.88 5.85
N SER A 196 6.74 26.03 5.65
CA SER A 196 7.64 24.91 5.35
C SER A 196 8.20 24.29 6.63
N CYS A 197 8.18 22.95 6.72
CA CYS A 197 8.90 22.20 7.75
C CYS A 197 10.27 21.71 7.25
N GLU A 198 10.88 22.37 6.26
CA GLU A 198 12.19 21.95 5.75
C GLU A 198 13.29 22.16 6.80
N LEU A 199 14.03 21.08 7.08
CA LEU A 199 15.13 21.07 8.05
C LEU A 199 16.50 21.05 7.38
N ASP A 200 16.56 20.77 6.08
CA ASP A 200 17.80 20.76 5.31
C ASP A 200 18.23 22.20 4.96
N PRO A 201 19.34 22.71 5.55
CA PRO A 201 19.79 24.07 5.28
C PRO A 201 20.17 24.30 3.82
N SER A 202 20.53 23.24 3.08
CA SER A 202 20.91 23.34 1.67
C SER A 202 19.73 23.62 0.73
N LYS A 203 18.51 23.40 1.22
CA LYS A 203 17.25 23.62 0.48
C LYS A 203 16.57 24.94 0.82
N LEU A 204 17.19 25.73 1.70
CA LEU A 204 16.67 27.00 2.20
C LEU A 204 17.61 28.15 1.81
N PRO A 205 17.09 29.39 1.77
CA PRO A 205 17.93 30.57 1.62
C PRO A 205 19.05 30.60 2.68
N ARG A 206 20.23 31.06 2.28
CA ARG A 206 21.38 31.15 3.20
C ARG A 206 21.04 32.05 4.38
N GLY A 207 21.31 31.57 5.60
CA GLY A 207 21.02 32.30 6.83
C GLY A 207 19.58 32.18 7.33
N THR A 208 18.76 31.30 6.75
CA THR A 208 17.42 31.00 7.29
C THR A 208 17.53 30.42 8.69
N ASP A 209 16.76 30.96 9.63
CA ASP A 209 16.61 30.39 10.97
C ASP A 209 15.77 29.11 10.90
N LEU A 210 16.34 28.00 11.36
CA LEU A 210 15.67 26.69 11.37
C LEU A 210 14.79 26.48 12.59
N THR A 211 14.90 27.31 13.63
CA THR A 211 14.14 27.13 14.87
C THR A 211 12.62 27.12 14.64
N PRO A 212 12.02 28.03 13.84
CA PRO A 212 10.59 27.97 13.53
C PRO A 212 10.19 26.71 12.75
N HIS A 213 11.01 26.26 11.80
CA HIS A 213 10.74 25.07 11.00
C HIS A 213 10.81 23.79 11.84
N LEU A 214 11.78 23.71 12.75
CA LEU A 214 11.91 22.62 13.72
C LEU A 214 10.72 22.58 14.67
N HIS A 215 10.32 23.73 15.22
CA HIS A 215 9.16 23.80 16.10
C HIS A 215 7.88 23.35 15.39
N LEU A 216 7.66 23.82 14.16
CA LEU A 216 6.51 23.40 13.35
C LEU A 216 6.55 21.88 13.07
N MET A 217 7.72 21.33 12.74
CA MET A 217 7.90 19.89 12.54
C MET A 217 7.55 19.08 13.80
N GLU A 218 8.02 19.51 14.97
CA GLU A 218 7.71 18.87 16.26
C GLU A 218 6.21 18.91 16.56
N VAL A 219 5.52 20.00 16.25
CA VAL A 219 4.06 20.10 16.38
C VAL A 219 3.35 19.10 15.49
N GLN A 220 3.74 18.96 14.22
CA GLN A 220 3.13 17.99 13.31
C GLN A 220 3.41 16.54 13.75
N LEU A 221 4.62 16.25 14.20
CA LEU A 221 4.97 14.95 14.77
C LEU A 221 4.15 14.64 16.02
N GLN A 222 4.00 15.60 16.92
CA GLN A 222 3.19 15.44 18.12
C GLN A 222 1.73 15.13 17.78
N ASN A 223 1.14 15.85 16.81
CA ASN A 223 -0.24 15.60 16.36
C ASN A 223 -0.44 14.18 15.85
N ILE A 224 0.49 13.68 15.03
CA ILE A 224 0.45 12.32 14.50
C ILE A 224 0.65 11.29 15.61
N LEU A 225 1.64 11.47 16.48
CA LEU A 225 1.92 10.52 17.55
C LEU A 225 0.79 10.44 18.57
N VAL A 226 0.13 11.56 18.90
CA VAL A 226 -1.05 11.53 19.77
C VAL A 226 -2.14 10.69 19.13
N SER A 227 -2.47 10.94 17.87
CA SER A 227 -3.51 10.18 17.15
C SER A 227 -3.20 8.68 17.14
N ILE A 228 -1.95 8.30 16.87
CA ILE A 228 -1.49 6.90 16.89
C ILE A 228 -1.56 6.31 18.30
N PHE A 229 -1.02 6.98 19.31
CA PHE A 229 -0.93 6.41 20.66
C PHE A 229 -2.30 6.25 21.34
N THR A 230 -3.31 7.03 20.93
CA THR A 230 -4.68 6.90 21.43
C THR A 230 -5.55 5.90 20.66
N SER A 231 -5.03 5.26 19.62
CA SER A 231 -5.85 4.45 18.69
C SER A 231 -5.89 2.95 18.97
N VAL A 232 -5.31 2.49 20.09
CA VAL A 232 -5.18 1.06 20.42
C VAL A 232 -6.48 0.28 20.27
N ASP A 233 -7.60 0.84 20.76
CA ASP A 233 -8.91 0.18 20.75
C ASP A 233 -9.59 0.19 19.37
N SER A 234 -9.15 1.08 18.47
CA SER A 234 -9.61 1.11 17.08
C SER A 234 -8.88 0.10 16.20
N CYS A 235 -7.78 -0.50 16.68
CA CYS A 235 -7.00 -1.45 15.89
C CYS A 235 -7.77 -2.77 15.71
N PRO A 236 -7.88 -3.33 14.48
CA PRO A 236 -8.60 -4.56 14.23
C PRO A 236 -8.09 -5.73 15.09
N LEU A 237 -9.01 -6.47 15.71
CA LEU A 237 -8.68 -7.58 16.60
C LEU A 237 -7.80 -8.65 15.92
N HIS A 238 -8.04 -8.91 14.63
CA HIS A 238 -7.23 -9.80 13.80
C HIS A 238 -5.73 -9.43 13.82
N LEU A 239 -5.44 -8.13 13.69
CA LEU A 239 -4.06 -7.64 13.71
C LEU A 239 -3.48 -7.66 15.11
N ARG A 240 -4.25 -7.25 16.12
CA ARG A 240 -3.83 -7.33 17.52
C ARG A 240 -3.47 -8.76 17.91
N TYR A 241 -4.19 -9.76 17.42
CA TYR A 241 -3.89 -11.18 17.64
C TYR A 241 -2.57 -11.62 16.99
N ILE A 242 -2.33 -11.24 15.73
CA ILE A 242 -1.07 -11.55 15.06
C ILE A 242 0.10 -10.82 15.73
N PHE A 243 -0.07 -9.56 16.13
CA PHE A 243 0.97 -8.81 16.85
C PHE A 243 1.31 -9.45 18.20
N HIS A 244 0.31 -9.90 18.95
CA HIS A 244 0.50 -10.71 20.15
C HIS A 244 1.34 -11.97 19.85
N CYS A 245 0.90 -12.77 18.88
CA CYS A 245 1.58 -13.99 18.46
C CYS A 245 3.02 -13.76 17.98
N LEU A 246 3.28 -12.62 17.33
CA LEU A 246 4.60 -12.19 16.89
C LEU A 246 5.49 -11.87 18.09
N GLN A 247 5.01 -11.05 19.04
CA GLN A 247 5.76 -10.67 20.23
C GLN A 247 6.21 -11.91 21.02
N ASP A 248 5.31 -12.85 21.29
CA ASP A 248 5.63 -14.07 22.04
C ASP A 248 6.73 -14.88 21.36
N ARG A 249 6.63 -15.07 20.04
CA ARG A 249 7.59 -15.87 19.27
C ARG A 249 8.97 -15.23 19.20
N VAL A 250 9.04 -13.91 19.03
CA VAL A 250 10.34 -13.23 18.96
C VAL A 250 11.00 -13.14 20.33
N VAL A 251 10.22 -13.01 21.41
CA VAL A 251 10.76 -13.06 22.79
C VAL A 251 11.27 -14.46 23.12
N GLN A 252 10.56 -15.52 22.71
CA GLN A 252 11.04 -16.89 22.87
C GLN A 252 12.36 -17.13 22.12
N LYS A 253 12.52 -16.56 20.92
CA LYS A 253 13.73 -16.74 20.11
C LYS A 253 14.90 -15.87 20.56
N TRP A 254 14.65 -14.63 20.96
CA TRP A 254 15.66 -13.65 21.37
C TRP A 254 15.32 -13.05 22.75
N PRO A 255 15.38 -13.85 23.83
CA PRO A 255 14.92 -13.41 25.16
C PRO A 255 15.79 -12.31 25.79
N THR A 256 17.03 -12.15 25.34
CA THR A 256 17.98 -11.15 25.85
C THR A 256 17.77 -9.75 25.26
N ASP A 257 17.02 -9.64 24.15
CA ASP A 257 16.79 -8.38 23.46
C ASP A 257 15.46 -7.76 23.90
N GLY A 258 15.49 -6.90 24.91
CA GLY A 258 14.29 -6.27 25.46
C GLY A 258 13.49 -5.41 24.46
N THR A 259 14.06 -5.09 23.29
CA THR A 259 13.39 -4.29 22.25
C THR A 259 12.83 -5.11 21.11
N VAL A 260 13.12 -6.42 21.05
CA VAL A 260 12.76 -7.26 19.91
C VAL A 260 11.26 -7.34 19.69
N ARG A 261 10.49 -7.40 20.78
CA ARG A 261 9.02 -7.43 20.74
C ARG A 261 8.44 -6.19 20.08
N THR A 262 9.02 -5.03 20.37
CA THR A 262 8.57 -3.75 19.80
C THR A 262 8.98 -3.67 18.34
N ARG A 263 10.25 -3.98 18.02
CA ARG A 263 10.76 -3.93 16.65
C ARG A 263 10.04 -4.87 15.69
N ALA A 264 9.65 -6.06 16.15
CA ALA A 264 8.93 -7.03 15.33
C ALA A 264 7.56 -6.49 14.87
N VAL A 265 6.78 -5.91 15.78
CA VAL A 265 5.48 -5.29 15.44
C VAL A 265 5.68 -4.00 14.63
N SER A 266 6.66 -3.17 15.01
CA SER A 266 6.98 -1.94 14.28
C SER A 266 7.36 -2.20 12.82
N GLY A 267 8.01 -3.33 12.53
CA GLY A 267 8.37 -3.77 11.17
C GLY A 267 7.16 -4.02 10.26
N PHE A 268 5.96 -4.20 10.82
CA PHE A 268 4.72 -4.27 10.07
C PHE A 268 3.93 -2.96 10.18
N LEU A 269 3.52 -2.60 11.39
CA LEU A 269 2.61 -1.48 11.61
C LEU A 269 3.17 -0.15 11.12
N PHE A 270 4.45 0.14 11.40
CA PHE A 270 5.05 1.40 11.00
C PHE A 270 5.71 1.31 9.63
N LEU A 271 6.55 0.32 9.42
CA LEU A 271 7.33 0.22 8.18
C LEU A 271 6.48 -0.12 6.94
N ARG A 272 5.41 -0.91 7.10
CA ARG A 272 4.62 -1.43 5.98
C ARG A 272 3.21 -0.86 5.87
N LEU A 273 2.73 -0.16 6.90
CA LEU A 273 1.40 0.46 6.90
C LEU A 273 1.43 1.98 7.13
N ILE A 274 1.79 2.44 8.33
CA ILE A 274 1.70 3.87 8.70
C ILE A 274 2.68 4.75 7.91
N CYS A 275 3.97 4.40 7.83
CA CYS A 275 4.96 5.23 7.14
C CYS A 275 4.73 5.28 5.62
N PRO A 276 4.41 4.17 4.93
CA PRO A 276 3.96 4.23 3.54
C PRO A 276 2.74 5.12 3.33
N ALA A 277 1.77 5.09 4.25
CA ALA A 277 0.57 5.93 4.20
C ALA A 277 0.87 7.43 4.39
N LEU A 278 1.84 7.76 5.25
CA LEU A 278 2.34 9.13 5.38
C LEU A 278 3.08 9.58 4.11
N ILE A 279 3.88 8.72 3.50
CA ILE A 279 4.67 9.06 2.30
C ILE A 279 3.77 9.24 1.06
N ASN A 280 2.77 8.38 0.88
CA ASN A 280 1.87 8.41 -0.28
C ASN A 280 0.39 8.34 0.17
N PRO A 281 -0.16 9.42 0.73
CA PRO A 281 -1.51 9.42 1.31
C PRO A 281 -2.62 9.15 0.30
N LEU A 282 -2.42 9.51 -0.97
CA LEU A 282 -3.41 9.26 -2.03
C LEU A 282 -3.61 7.77 -2.29
N HIS A 283 -2.53 6.98 -2.33
CA HIS A 283 -2.62 5.54 -2.52
C HIS A 283 -3.43 4.84 -1.42
N PHE A 284 -3.52 5.46 -0.24
CA PHE A 284 -4.30 4.97 0.89
C PHE A 284 -5.65 5.68 1.04
N ASN A 285 -6.08 6.51 0.09
CA ASN A 285 -7.33 7.29 0.16
C ASN A 285 -7.44 8.18 1.43
N LEU A 286 -6.31 8.75 1.86
CA LEU A 286 -6.23 9.67 2.99
C LEU A 286 -6.38 11.13 2.57
N LEU A 287 -6.13 11.44 1.29
CA LEU A 287 -6.34 12.74 0.66
C LEU A 287 -7.18 12.58 -0.61
N SER A 288 -7.82 13.67 -1.06
CA SER A 288 -8.58 13.73 -2.31
C SER A 288 -7.78 14.21 -3.53
N CYS A 289 -6.67 14.91 -3.30
CA CYS A 289 -5.79 15.44 -4.35
C CYS A 289 -4.33 15.46 -3.90
N ASN A 290 -3.41 15.63 -4.86
CA ASN A 290 -1.98 15.70 -4.56
C ASN A 290 -1.68 16.89 -3.63
N PRO A 291 -0.93 16.69 -2.52
CA PRO A 291 -0.47 17.79 -1.69
C PRO A 291 0.57 18.64 -2.45
N SER A 292 0.80 19.87 -1.97
CA SER A 292 1.88 20.72 -2.50
C SER A 292 3.25 20.03 -2.35
N GLU A 293 4.25 20.43 -3.14
CA GLU A 293 5.61 19.86 -3.01
C GLU A 293 6.18 20.05 -1.59
N ALA A 294 5.91 21.19 -0.96
CA ALA A 294 6.31 21.50 0.41
C ALA A 294 5.61 20.59 1.44
N SER A 295 4.30 20.38 1.30
CA SER A 295 3.52 19.48 2.16
C SER A 295 3.95 18.02 1.96
N GLN A 296 4.18 17.60 0.72
CA GLN A 296 4.69 16.27 0.38
C GLN A 296 6.09 16.02 0.96
N ARG A 297 6.95 17.05 0.96
CA ARG A 297 8.25 17.02 1.61
C ARG A 297 8.11 16.89 3.12
N THR A 298 7.23 17.67 3.73
CA THR A 298 6.93 17.61 5.17
C THR A 298 6.46 16.21 5.59
N LEU A 299 5.50 15.63 4.87
CA LEU A 299 5.02 14.27 5.08
C LEU A 299 6.15 13.22 5.04
N LYS A 300 7.09 13.35 4.10
CA LYS A 300 8.26 12.46 4.00
C LYS A 300 9.19 12.59 5.22
N LEU A 301 9.45 13.82 5.70
CA LEU A 301 10.28 14.05 6.87
C LEU A 301 9.61 13.52 8.15
N VAL A 302 8.30 13.75 8.27
CA VAL A 302 7.47 13.22 9.36
C VAL A 302 7.50 11.70 9.37
N ALA A 303 7.21 11.04 8.24
CA ALA A 303 7.26 9.58 8.11
C ALA A 303 8.62 9.03 8.54
N LYS A 304 9.69 9.74 8.21
CA LYS A 304 11.05 9.35 8.56
C LYS A 304 11.34 9.44 10.06
N ALA A 305 10.91 10.51 10.71
CA ALA A 305 11.06 10.66 12.16
C ALA A 305 10.20 9.62 12.92
N VAL A 306 8.95 9.39 12.48
CA VAL A 306 8.09 8.31 13.00
C VAL A 306 8.74 6.94 12.82
N GLN A 307 9.33 6.67 11.65
CA GLN A 307 10.02 5.41 11.37
C GLN A 307 11.24 5.19 12.27
N ASN A 308 12.04 6.24 12.53
CA ASN A 308 13.17 6.17 13.44
C ASN A 308 12.73 5.91 14.89
N LEU A 309 11.67 6.59 15.33
CA LEU A 309 11.07 6.35 16.63
C LEU A 309 10.55 4.91 16.76
N ALA A 310 9.83 4.40 15.76
CA ALA A 310 9.32 3.03 15.74
C ALA A 310 10.44 1.96 15.74
N ASN A 311 11.59 2.29 15.16
CA ASN A 311 12.81 1.48 15.20
C ASN A 311 13.62 1.65 16.50
N LEU A 312 13.23 2.60 17.37
CA LEU A 312 13.91 2.96 18.61
C LEU A 312 15.37 3.40 18.40
N VAL A 313 15.62 4.12 17.30
CA VAL A 313 16.96 4.62 16.93
C VAL A 313 16.95 6.12 16.67
N GLU A 314 18.06 6.76 17.00
CA GLU A 314 18.31 8.17 16.71
C GLU A 314 18.89 8.38 15.29
N PHE A 315 18.73 9.59 14.77
CA PHE A 315 19.42 10.00 13.54
C PHE A 315 20.93 10.10 13.77
N LYS A 316 21.68 9.62 12.77
CA LYS A 316 23.16 9.59 12.76
C LYS A 316 23.72 10.48 11.64
N SER A 317 25.04 10.51 11.50
CA SER A 317 25.81 11.33 10.56
C SER A 317 25.47 11.18 9.07
N LYS A 318 24.71 10.16 8.66
CA LYS A 318 24.20 10.06 7.28
C LYS A 318 23.17 11.13 6.94
N GLU A 319 22.49 11.68 7.95
CA GLU A 319 21.43 12.69 7.79
C GLU A 319 21.52 13.77 8.86
N PRO A 320 22.54 14.63 8.78
CA PRO A 320 22.84 15.59 9.83
C PRO A 320 21.68 16.57 10.08
N PHE A 321 20.92 16.93 9.05
CA PHE A 321 19.79 17.86 9.15
C PHE A 321 18.61 17.34 9.98
N MET A 322 18.50 16.02 10.21
CA MET A 322 17.45 15.43 11.06
C MET A 322 17.87 15.25 12.52
N THR A 323 19.15 15.44 12.85
CA THR A 323 19.67 15.19 14.21
C THR A 323 19.06 16.10 15.26
N SER A 324 18.56 17.28 14.87
CA SER A 324 17.80 18.20 15.72
C SER A 324 16.51 17.58 16.29
N LEU A 325 15.98 16.51 15.69
CA LEU A 325 14.81 15.76 16.18
C LEU A 325 15.16 14.64 17.17
N ASN A 326 16.44 14.37 17.43
CA ASN A 326 16.83 13.32 18.39
C ASN A 326 16.28 13.55 19.81
N PRO A 327 16.26 14.78 20.36
CA PRO A 327 15.61 15.03 21.65
C PRO A 327 14.13 14.61 21.67
N PHE A 328 13.40 14.89 20.58
CA PHE A 328 12.00 14.49 20.42
C PHE A 328 11.85 12.95 20.36
N ILE A 329 12.70 12.26 19.59
CA ILE A 329 12.70 10.79 19.50
C ILE A 329 12.96 10.16 20.87
N THR A 330 13.96 10.66 21.60
CA THR A 330 14.32 10.13 22.91
C THR A 330 13.22 10.34 23.93
N ARG A 331 12.50 11.48 23.87
CA ARG A 331 11.34 11.75 24.73
C ARG A 331 10.20 10.74 24.54
N HIS A 332 9.89 10.38 23.29
CA HIS A 332 8.74 9.51 22.96
C HIS A 332 9.07 8.02 22.85
N ARG A 333 10.31 7.63 23.10
CA ARG A 333 10.74 6.22 22.98
C ARG A 333 9.95 5.28 23.88
N ALA A 334 9.72 5.67 25.13
CA ALA A 334 8.96 4.88 26.10
C ALA A 334 7.47 4.77 25.71
N ASP A 335 6.89 5.87 25.20
CA ASP A 335 5.51 5.89 24.73
C ASP A 335 5.29 4.93 23.55
N MET A 336 6.24 4.89 22.62
CA MET A 336 6.22 3.97 21.48
C MET A 336 6.22 2.50 21.94
N ILE A 337 7.08 2.15 22.91
CA ILE A 337 7.12 0.80 23.47
C ILE A 337 5.79 0.46 24.14
N LYS A 338 5.29 1.37 24.99
CA LYS A 338 4.01 1.19 25.69
C LYS A 338 2.83 1.02 24.73
N PHE A 339 2.77 1.82 23.66
CA PHE A 339 1.75 1.71 22.63
C PHE A 339 1.75 0.32 21.96
N ILE A 340 2.91 -0.14 21.49
CA ILE A 340 3.04 -1.44 20.82
C ILE A 340 2.68 -2.60 21.76
N ASP A 341 3.07 -2.52 23.03
CA ASP A 341 2.75 -3.54 24.01
C ASP A 341 1.24 -3.57 24.31
N ASN A 342 0.59 -2.42 24.48
CA ASN A 342 -0.86 -2.34 24.67
C ASN A 342 -1.65 -2.86 23.46
N LEU A 343 -1.17 -2.57 22.25
CA LEU A 343 -1.73 -3.07 21.00
C LEU A 343 -1.79 -4.61 20.99
N SER A 344 -0.77 -5.24 21.57
CA SER A 344 -0.53 -6.69 21.53
C SER A 344 -1.07 -7.46 22.74
N GLN A 345 -1.70 -6.81 23.73
CA GLN A 345 -2.16 -7.46 24.98
C GLN A 345 -3.64 -7.89 24.99
N GLY A 346 -4.48 -7.44 24.05
CA GLY A 346 -5.95 -7.56 24.12
C GLY A 346 -6.59 -8.75 23.38
N SER A 347 -5.82 -9.75 22.96
CA SER A 347 -6.20 -10.59 21.82
C SER A 347 -6.63 -12.04 22.14
N ASN A 348 -6.76 -12.39 23.42
CA ASN A 348 -7.12 -13.76 23.83
C ASN A 348 -8.56 -14.16 23.42
N ALA A 349 -9.39 -13.21 22.97
CA ALA A 349 -10.78 -13.45 22.58
C ALA A 349 -10.97 -14.08 21.19
N LEU A 350 -9.94 -14.13 20.34
CA LEU A 350 -10.00 -14.73 18.99
C LEU A 350 -9.45 -16.16 18.91
N GLN A 351 -9.20 -16.80 20.06
CA GLN A 351 -8.71 -18.19 20.14
C GLN A 351 -9.82 -19.25 19.99
N VAL A 352 -11.05 -18.87 19.64
CA VAL A 352 -12.21 -19.78 19.51
C VAL A 352 -12.56 -20.01 18.05
#